data_AF-A0A2S9RT03-F1
#
_entry.id   AF-A0A2S9RT03-F1
#
_cell.length_a   1.000
_cell.length_b   1.000
_cell.length_c   1.000
_cell.angle_alpha   90.00
_cell.angle_beta   90.00
_cell.angle_gamma   90.00
#
_symmetry.space_group_name_H-M   'P 1'
#
loop_
_entity.id
_entity.type
_entity.pdbx_description
1 polymer ?
#
loop_
_entity_poly.entity_id
_entity_poly.type
_entity_poly.pdbx_seq_one_letter_code
_entity_poly.pdbx_strand_id
1 'polypeptide(L)' 'MDREISPFTGDYTSKQISTLANAAYIRLTTPLGTWWADGRVGSLLHLIPCEKDVSRIGLIAQQYAEEALQPNY' A
#
# COMPACT_ATOMS: atom_id res chain seq x y z
N MET A 1 11.71 -10.42 -13.62
CA MET A 1 10.24 -10.34 -13.45
C MET A 1 9.91 -10.99 -12.15
N ASP A 2 9.15 -10.30 -11.31
CA ASP A 2 8.78 -10.79 -9.99
C ASP A 2 7.49 -11.61 -10.09
N ARG A 3 7.24 -12.48 -9.10
CA ARG A 3 5.95 -13.14 -8.96
C ARG A 3 4.91 -12.12 -8.51
N GLU A 4 3.73 -12.16 -9.12
CA GLU A 4 2.59 -11.33 -8.73
C GLU A 4 2.20 -11.64 -7.27
N ILE A 5 1.93 -10.59 -6.48
CA ILE A 5 1.38 -10.71 -5.14
C ILE A 5 -0.14 -10.57 -5.23
N SER A 6 -0.87 -11.49 -4.62
CA SER A 6 -2.33 -11.41 -4.49
C SER A 6 -2.70 -10.34 -3.46
N PRO A 7 -3.44 -9.28 -3.82
CA PRO A 7 -3.85 -8.25 -2.87
C PRO A 7 -4.79 -8.76 -1.77
N PHE A 8 -5.47 -9.88 -2.03
CA PHE A 8 -6.47 -10.46 -1.12
C PHE A 8 -5.86 -11.37 -0.06
N THR A 9 -4.75 -12.03 -0.37
CA THR A 9 -4.11 -13.00 0.54
C THR A 9 -2.74 -12.56 1.02
N GLY A 10 -2.06 -11.67 0.29
CA GLY A 10 -0.67 -11.28 0.56
C GLY A 10 0.38 -12.30 0.10
N ASP A 11 -0.06 -13.44 -0.42
CA ASP A 11 0.80 -14.50 -0.95
C ASP A 11 1.13 -14.28 -2.43
N TYR A 12 2.20 -14.93 -2.88
CA TYR A 12 2.54 -14.98 -4.29
C TYR A 12 1.57 -15.85 -5.09
N THR A 13 1.17 -15.36 -6.26
CA THR A 13 0.46 -16.18 -7.25
C THR A 13 1.46 -16.98 -8.10
N SER A 14 0.93 -17.87 -8.95
CA SER A 14 1.74 -18.61 -9.92
C SER A 14 2.17 -17.78 -11.14
N LYS A 15 1.70 -16.53 -11.26
CA LYS A 15 1.93 -15.67 -12.41
C LYS A 15 3.12 -14.75 -12.18
N GLN A 16 3.76 -14.38 -13.28
CA GLN A 16 4.74 -13.29 -13.31
C GLN A 16 4.05 -11.98 -13.61
N ILE A 17 4.56 -10.90 -13.03
CA ILE A 17 4.04 -9.55 -13.24
C ILE A 17 5.05 -8.68 -13.97
N SER A 18 4.53 -7.81 -14.85
CA SER A 18 5.28 -6.80 -15.58
C SER A 18 4.80 -5.37 -15.26
N THR A 19 3.92 -5.22 -14.28
CA THR A 19 3.31 -3.96 -13.86
C THR A 19 3.78 -3.55 -12.46
N LEU A 20 3.45 -2.33 -12.05
CA LEU A 20 3.78 -1.76 -10.74
C LEU A 20 2.85 -2.26 -9.61
N ALA A 21 1.98 -3.24 -9.84
CA ALA A 21 0.97 -3.62 -8.84
C ALA A 21 1.60 -4.17 -7.55
N ASN A 22 2.70 -4.93 -7.65
CA ASN A 22 3.45 -5.38 -6.47
C ASN A 22 4.02 -4.20 -5.67
N ALA A 23 4.58 -3.20 -6.37
CA ALA A 23 5.13 -2.01 -5.73
C ALA A 23 4.04 -1.19 -5.04
N ALA A 24 2.87 -1.04 -5.68
CA ALA A 24 1.70 -0.39 -5.08
C ALA A 24 1.18 -1.16 -3.86
N TYR A 25 1.08 -2.50 -3.95
CA TYR A 25 0.66 -3.34 -2.83
C TYR A 25 1.56 -3.15 -1.61
N ILE A 26 2.88 -3.24 -1.79
CA ILE A 26 3.84 -3.07 -0.69
C ILE A 26 3.71 -1.67 -0.07
N ARG A 27 3.61 -0.61 -0.89
CA ARG A 27 3.48 0.77 -0.38
C ARG A 27 2.19 1.02 0.40
N LEU A 28 1.07 0.44 -0.04
CA LEU A 28 -0.21 0.66 0.63
C LEU A 28 -0.35 -0.16 1.92
N THR A 29 0.20 -1.38 1.95
CA THR A 29 0.05 -2.30 3.09
C THR A 29 1.10 -2.12 4.18
N THR A 30 2.27 -1.59 3.84
CA THR A 30 3.35 -1.37 4.81
C THR A 30 3.05 -0.12 5.65
N PRO A 31 3.09 -0.18 6.99
CA PRO A 31 2.98 1.02 7.81
C PRO A 31 4.15 1.98 7.55
N LEU A 32 3.85 3.27 7.35
CA LEU A 32 4.86 4.30 7.11
C LEU A 32 5.93 4.30 8.23
N GLY A 33 7.21 4.31 7.85
CA GLY A 33 8.33 4.32 8.80
C GLY A 33 8.78 2.95 9.30
N THR A 34 8.09 1.86 8.94
CA THR A 34 8.45 0.50 9.39
C THR A 34 9.30 -0.27 8.39
N TRP A 35 9.39 0.21 7.14
CA TRP A 35 10.18 -0.45 6.11
C TRP A 35 11.68 -0.28 6.36
N TRP A 36 12.41 -1.39 6.46
CA TRP A 36 13.81 -1.43 6.89
C TRP A 36 14.78 -0.76 5.91
N ALA A 37 14.45 -0.71 4.61
CA ALA A 37 15.35 -0.17 3.58
C ALA A 37 15.17 1.35 3.38
N ASP A 38 13.97 1.87 3.60
CA ASP A 38 13.64 3.29 3.44
C ASP A 38 12.41 3.61 4.29
N GLY A 39 12.58 4.44 5.32
CA GLY A 39 11.50 4.83 6.22
C GLY A 39 10.41 5.69 5.56
N ARG A 40 10.62 6.17 4.33
CA ARG A 40 9.59 6.88 3.55
C ARG A 40 8.63 5.92 2.84
N VAL A 41 8.93 4.63 2.81
CA VAL A 41 8.05 3.63 2.20
C VAL A 41 6.93 3.26 3.18
N GLY A 42 5.70 3.30 2.68
CA GLY A 42 4.51 2.86 3.40
C GLY A 42 3.38 3.88 3.38
N SER A 43 2.32 3.58 4.11
CA SER A 43 1.13 4.44 4.23
C SER A 43 0.62 4.51 5.67
N LEU A 44 -0.22 5.52 5.92
CA LEU A 44 -0.99 5.65 7.16
C LEU A 44 -2.33 4.90 7.10
N LEU A 45 -2.59 4.12 6.05
CA LEU A 45 -3.85 3.36 5.89
C LEU A 45 -4.08 2.35 7.01
N HIS A 46 -3.02 1.86 7.66
CA HIS A 46 -3.11 0.95 8.81
C HIS A 46 -3.82 1.55 10.03
N LEU A 47 -4.04 2.88 10.07
CA LEU A 47 -4.76 3.57 11.14
C LEU A 47 -6.29 3.55 10.93
N ILE A 48 -6.75 3.33 9.70
CA ILE A 48 -8.16 3.42 9.29
C ILE A 48 -9.03 2.23 9.71
N PRO A 49 -8.56 0.97 9.85
CA PRO A 49 -9.41 -0.18 10.15
C PRO A 49 -10.23 -0.07 11.45
N CYS A 50 -9.80 0.77 12.41
CA CYS A 50 -10.51 1.01 13.66
C CYS A 50 -11.49 2.19 13.59
N GLU A 51 -11.52 2.93 12.49
CA GLU A 51 -12.39 4.10 12.30
C GLU A 51 -13.77 3.71 11.75
N LYS A 52 -14.75 4.57 12.00
CA LYS A 52 -16.10 4.37 11.45
C LYS A 52 -16.10 4.61 9.94
N ASP A 53 -16.77 3.73 9.18
CA ASP A 53 -17.01 3.92 7.76
C ASP A 53 -17.98 5.09 7.51
N VAL A 54 -17.41 6.28 7.30
CA VAL A 54 -18.12 7.50 6.94
C VAL A 54 -17.36 8.21 5.82
N SER A 55 -18.06 9.05 5.05
CA SER A 55 -17.49 9.71 3.86
C SER A 55 -16.18 10.44 4.11
N ARG A 56 -16.03 11.07 5.29
CA ARG A 56 -14.78 11.75 5.69
C ARG A 56 -13.60 10.78 5.79
N ILE A 57 -13.80 9.59 6.34
CA ILE A 57 -12.74 8.57 6.46
C ILE A 57 -12.37 8.04 5.07
N GLY A 58 -13.33 7.89 4.17
CA GLY A 58 -13.06 7.55 2.76
C GLY A 58 -12.14 8.58 2.07
N LEU A 59 -12.36 9.87 2.29
CA LEU A 59 -11.48 10.94 1.78
C LEU A 59 -10.08 10.89 2.38
N ILE A 60 -9.96 10.60 3.68
CA ILE A 60 -8.66 10.44 4.36
C ILE A 60 -7.91 9.22 3.82
N ALA A 61 -8.62 8.11 3.59
CA ALA A 61 -8.04 6.90 2.99
C ALA A 61 -7.49 7.20 1.60
N GLN A 62 -8.24 7.94 0.77
CA GLN A 62 -7.78 8.35 -0.54
C GLN A 62 -6.51 9.21 -0.44
N GLN A 63 -6.50 10.22 0.44
CA GLN A 63 -5.33 11.07 0.65
C GLN A 63 -4.09 10.27 1.04
N TYR A 64 -4.21 9.35 2.00
CA TYR A 64 -3.09 8.50 2.43
C TYR A 64 -2.61 7.55 1.33
N ALA A 65 -3.51 7.05 0.49
CA ALA A 65 -3.15 6.23 -0.65
C ALA A 65 -2.40 7.07 -1.71
N GLU A 66 -2.85 8.29 -1.99
CA GLU A 66 -2.19 9.21 -2.93
C GLU A 66 -0.78 9.55 -2.45
N GLU A 67 -0.60 9.92 -1.18
CA GLU A 67 0.70 10.23 -0.58
C GLU A 67 1.67 9.03 -0.65
N ALA A 68 1.19 7.82 -0.34
CA ALA A 68 2.02 6.62 -0.39
C ALA A 68 2.47 6.25 -1.82
N LEU A 69 1.67 6.61 -2.83
CA LEU A 69 1.92 6.30 -4.25
C LEU A 69 2.66 7.40 -4.99
N GLN A 70 2.90 8.56 -4.37
CA GLN A 70 3.69 9.62 -4.99
C GLN A 70 5.13 9.13 -5.28
N PRO A 71 5.69 9.51 -6.45
CA PRO A 71 7.08 9.27 -6.75
C PRO A 71 7.95 10.12 -5.82
N ASN A 72 8.92 9.48 -5.16
CA ASN A 72 9.91 10.18 -4.35
C ASN A 72 10.92 10.83 -5.31
N TYR A 73 10.97 12.17 -5.36
CA TYR A 73 11.96 12.93 -6.13
C TYR A 73 13.35 12.90 -5.48
#